data_AF-A0A538P1S3-F1
#
_entry.id   AF-A0A538P1S3-F1
#
_cell.length_a   1.000
_cell.length_b   1.000
_cell.length_c   1.000
_cell.angle_alpha   90.00
_cell.angle_beta   90.00
_cell.angle_gamma   90.00
#
_symmetry.space_group_name_H-M   'P 1'
#
loop_
_entity.id
_entity.type
_entity.pdbx_description
1 polymer ?
#
loop_
_entity_poly.entity_id
_entity_poly.type
_entity_poly.pdbx_seq_one_letter_code
_entity_poly.pdbx_strand_id
1 'polypeptide(L)'
;MRTPSIKLILLAGLVAGTLDILGALTVYSLILHKGSVMLILQRIASAALGQVAFKGGWAMAICGLGFHYIIAFCFTTAYVSLYPYLSFLKKYRLASGLLYGLFVWLVMNRIVLPRTKLLIPPFQWSSAFIAMALLMLCIGLPVAYITDAYYKGRKAYGRRQTINTNRR
;
A
#
# COMPACT_ATOMS: atom_id res chain seq x y z
N MET A 1 -16.17 11.94 15.97
CA MET A 1 -15.10 11.49 15.03
C MET A 1 -15.18 9.96 14.93
N ARG A 2 -15.33 9.37 13.74
CA ARG A 2 -15.24 7.89 13.60
C ARG A 2 -13.78 7.52 13.50
N THR A 3 -13.15 7.21 14.63
CA THR A 3 -11.75 6.76 14.65
C THR A 3 -11.61 5.49 13.81
N PRO A 4 -10.61 5.43 12.93
CA PRO A 4 -10.34 4.22 12.16
C PRO A 4 -9.92 3.11 13.13
N SER A 5 -10.46 1.91 12.94
CA SER A 5 -10.12 0.79 13.82
C SER A 5 -8.70 0.32 13.55
N ILE A 6 -7.89 0.23 14.59
CA ILE A 6 -6.49 -0.25 14.50
C ILE A 6 -6.44 -1.63 13.83
N LYS A 7 -7.38 -2.53 14.17
CA LYS A 7 -7.52 -3.85 13.53
C LYS A 7 -7.69 -3.77 12.01
N LEU A 8 -8.44 -2.78 11.51
CA LEU A 8 -8.65 -2.58 10.07
C LEU A 8 -7.36 -2.12 9.40
N ILE A 9 -6.66 -1.15 10.00
CA ILE A 9 -5.39 -0.64 9.46
C ILE A 9 -4.35 -1.76 9.40
N LEU A 10 -4.23 -2.53 10.48
CA LEU A 10 -3.30 -3.66 10.55
C LEU A 10 -3.61 -4.73 9.50
N LEU A 11 -4.87 -5.15 9.38
CA LEU A 11 -5.27 -6.16 8.40
C LEU A 11 -5.10 -5.66 6.96
N ALA A 12 -5.64 -4.48 6.65
CA ALA A 12 -5.57 -3.93 5.29
C ALA A 12 -4.13 -3.63 4.87
N GLY A 13 -3.32 -3.09 5.78
CA GLY A 13 -1.92 -2.76 5.50
C GLY A 13 -1.05 -4.00 5.37
N LEU A 14 -1.30 -5.05 6.18
CA LEU A 14 -0.58 -6.32 6.04
C LEU A 14 -0.91 -7.00 4.72
N VAL A 15 -2.20 -7.10 4.36
CA VAL A 15 -2.63 -7.72 3.09
C VAL A 15 -2.09 -6.94 1.90
N ALA A 16 -2.25 -5.62 1.88
CA ALA A 16 -1.78 -4.77 0.79
C ALA A 16 -0.25 -4.78 0.68
N GLY A 17 0.46 -4.62 1.81
CA GLY A 17 1.92 -4.68 1.84
C GLY A 17 2.47 -6.03 1.37
N THR A 18 1.83 -7.13 1.74
CA THR A 18 2.21 -8.49 1.31
C THR A 18 1.97 -8.67 -0.20
N LEU A 19 0.80 -8.25 -0.71
CA LEU A 19 0.50 -8.34 -2.13
C LEU A 19 1.46 -7.49 -2.97
N ASP A 20 1.83 -6.30 -2.48
CA ASP A 20 2.74 -5.40 -3.20
C ASP A 20 4.16 -5.95 -3.24
N ILE A 21 4.68 -6.45 -2.12
CA ILE A 21 6.03 -7.03 -2.11
C ILE A 21 6.10 -8.31 -2.93
N LEU A 22 5.09 -9.18 -2.84
CA LEU A 22 5.04 -10.39 -3.67
C LEU A 22 4.93 -10.02 -5.15
N GLY A 23 4.05 -9.08 -5.51
CA GLY A 23 3.92 -8.58 -6.88
C GLY A 23 5.22 -7.99 -7.40
N ALA A 24 5.92 -7.20 -6.59
CA ALA A 24 7.22 -6.65 -6.94
C ALA A 24 8.27 -7.76 -7.14
N LEU A 25 8.34 -8.74 -6.23
CA LEU A 25 9.29 -9.86 -6.36
C LEU A 25 8.99 -10.70 -7.60
N THR A 26 7.74 -11.06 -7.87
CA THR A 26 7.35 -11.82 -9.06
C THR A 26 7.68 -11.04 -10.33
N VAL A 27 7.25 -9.78 -10.44
CA VAL A 27 7.45 -9.01 -11.68
C VAL A 27 8.92 -8.66 -11.89
N TYR A 28 9.61 -8.14 -10.88
CA TYR A 28 10.99 -7.68 -11.06
C TYR A 28 12.02 -8.81 -11.02
N SER A 29 11.81 -9.86 -10.21
CA SER A 29 12.76 -10.96 -10.09
C SER A 29 12.49 -12.07 -11.11
N LEU A 30 11.24 -12.54 -11.22
CA LEU A 30 10.91 -13.70 -12.06
C LEU A 30 10.63 -13.33 -13.52
N ILE A 31 9.89 -12.23 -13.77
CA ILE A 31 9.45 -11.88 -15.13
C ILE A 31 10.50 -11.02 -15.84
N LEU A 32 10.99 -9.97 -15.18
CA LEU A 32 11.90 -9.00 -15.79
C LEU A 32 13.39 -9.33 -15.58
N HIS A 33 13.71 -10.35 -14.78
CA HIS A 33 15.08 -10.75 -14.42
C HIS A 33 15.98 -9.59 -13.98
N LYS A 34 15.41 -8.57 -13.31
CA LYS A 34 16.12 -7.33 -12.90
C LYS A 34 16.90 -7.47 -11.58
N GLY A 35 17.01 -8.67 -11.04
CA GLY A 35 17.80 -8.96 -9.84
C GLY A 35 17.18 -9.99 -8.92
N SER A 36 17.96 -10.43 -7.94
CA SER A 36 17.50 -11.34 -6.89
C SER A 36 16.53 -10.65 -5.91
N VAL A 37 15.76 -11.47 -5.19
CA VAL A 37 14.88 -11.01 -4.10
C VAL A 37 15.62 -10.10 -3.11
N MET A 38 16.86 -10.49 -2.75
CA MET A 38 17.71 -9.70 -1.85
C MET A 38 18.01 -8.31 -2.41
N LEU A 39 18.36 -8.20 -3.70
CA LEU A 39 18.67 -6.91 -4.32
C LEU A 39 17.47 -5.97 -4.32
N ILE A 40 16.27 -6.50 -4.60
CA ILE A 40 15.03 -5.70 -4.57
C ILE A 40 14.78 -5.13 -3.18
N LEU A 41 14.91 -5.96 -2.14
CA LEU A 41 14.73 -5.52 -0.74
C LEU A 41 15.82 -4.54 -0.31
N GLN A 42 17.07 -4.76 -0.70
CA GLN A 42 18.18 -3.84 -0.44
C GLN A 42 17.98 -2.49 -1.15
N ARG A 43 17.36 -2.46 -2.34
CA ARG A 43 16.98 -1.20 -2.99
C ARG A 43 15.97 -0.41 -2.18
N ILE A 44 15.03 -1.08 -1.50
CA ILE A 44 14.10 -0.39 -0.60
C ILE A 44 14.86 0.16 0.61
N ALA A 45 15.76 -0.64 1.20
CA ALA A 45 16.58 -0.19 2.32
C ALA A 45 17.53 0.98 1.95
N SER A 46 18.05 1.00 0.72
CA SER A 46 18.93 2.06 0.25
C SER A 46 18.22 3.42 0.13
N ALA A 47 16.89 3.45 0.10
CA ALA A 47 16.13 4.69 0.16
C ALA A 47 16.43 5.46 1.47
N ALA A 48 16.47 4.75 2.59
CA ALA A 48 16.75 5.33 3.90
C ALA A 48 18.26 5.40 4.19
N LEU A 49 18.98 4.31 3.90
CA LEU A 49 20.35 4.11 4.36
C LEU A 49 21.42 4.45 3.30
N GLY A 50 21.04 4.65 2.05
CA GLY A 50 21.96 4.91 0.94
C GLY A 50 22.74 3.66 0.50
N GLN A 51 23.91 3.83 -0.12
CA GLN A 51 24.64 2.74 -0.76
C GLN A 51 25.14 1.64 0.17
N VAL A 52 25.31 1.93 1.48
CA VAL A 52 25.70 0.92 2.47
C VAL A 52 24.71 -0.24 2.53
N ALA A 53 23.47 -0.01 2.08
CA ALA A 53 22.44 -1.02 2.06
C ALA A 53 22.75 -2.24 1.17
N PHE A 54 23.50 -2.03 0.08
CA PHE A 54 23.86 -3.11 -0.85
C PHE A 54 24.96 -4.03 -0.29
N LYS A 55 25.73 -3.56 0.69
CA LYS A 55 26.82 -4.34 1.32
C LYS A 55 26.34 -5.15 2.54
N GLY A 56 25.15 -4.86 3.07
CA GLY A 56 24.64 -5.47 4.31
C GLY A 56 23.96 -6.82 4.16
N GLY A 57 23.95 -7.43 2.96
CA GLY A 57 23.38 -8.77 2.73
C GLY A 57 21.90 -8.88 3.16
N TRP A 58 21.57 -10.00 3.81
CA TRP A 58 20.21 -10.30 4.28
C TRP A 58 19.73 -9.42 5.42
N ALA A 59 20.63 -8.95 6.29
CA ALA A 59 20.25 -8.02 7.36
C ALA A 59 19.61 -6.77 6.78
N MET A 60 20.19 -6.23 5.71
CA MET A 60 19.64 -5.06 5.05
C MET A 60 18.39 -5.35 4.22
N ALA A 61 18.26 -6.56 3.67
CA ALA A 61 17.02 -6.98 3.02
C ALA A 61 15.83 -6.99 4.00
N ILE A 62 16.04 -7.46 5.24
CA ILE A 62 15.03 -7.43 6.30
C ILE A 62 14.70 -5.99 6.69
N CYS A 63 15.70 -5.10 6.80
CA CYS A 63 15.45 -3.68 7.03
C CYS A 63 14.60 -3.07 5.91
N GLY A 64 14.89 -3.40 4.64
CA GLY A 64 14.10 -2.98 3.49
C GLY A 64 12.65 -3.44 3.55
N LEU A 65 12.43 -4.71 3.95
CA LEU A 65 11.10 -5.26 4.20
C LEU A 65 10.37 -4.49 5.32
N GLY A 66 11.07 -4.14 6.40
CA GLY A 66 10.52 -3.32 7.48
C GLY A 66 10.07 -1.94 6.98
N PHE A 67 10.92 -1.23 6.23
CA PHE A 67 10.58 0.07 5.65
C PHE A 67 9.39 -0.02 4.69
N HIS A 68 9.33 -1.09 3.89
CA HIS A 68 8.20 -1.36 2.99
C HIS A 68 6.87 -1.40 3.75
N TYR A 69 6.79 -2.19 4.83
CA TYR A 69 5.56 -2.28 5.63
C TYR A 69 5.21 -0.96 6.31
N ILE A 70 6.20 -0.21 6.82
CA ILE A 70 5.97 1.12 7.41
C ILE A 70 5.27 2.03 6.39
N ILE A 71 5.81 2.10 5.17
CA ILE A 71 5.24 2.92 4.09
C ILE A 71 3.83 2.42 3.73
N ALA A 72 3.64 1.11 3.58
CA ALA A 72 2.34 0.50 3.31
C ALA A 72 1.29 0.83 4.40
N PHE A 73 1.69 0.80 5.68
CA PHE A 73 0.80 1.19 6.79
C PHE A 73 0.48 2.68 6.79
N CYS A 74 1.44 3.56 6.47
CA CYS A 74 1.19 5.00 6.35
C CYS A 74 0.12 5.28 5.28
N PHE A 75 0.27 4.71 4.08
CA PHE A 75 -0.73 4.88 3.01
C PHE A 75 -2.05 4.20 3.34
N THR A 76 -2.05 3.02 3.96
CA THR A 76 -3.30 2.37 4.38
C THR A 76 -4.05 3.25 5.39
N THR A 77 -3.35 3.78 6.39
CA THR A 77 -3.92 4.65 7.42
C THR A 77 -4.54 5.91 6.79
N ALA A 78 -3.85 6.52 5.84
CA ALA A 78 -4.37 7.68 5.11
C ALA A 78 -5.68 7.35 4.37
N TYR A 79 -5.73 6.24 3.63
CA TYR A 79 -6.95 5.84 2.91
C TYR A 79 -8.11 5.55 3.86
N VAL A 80 -7.88 4.72 4.88
CA VAL A 80 -8.92 4.33 5.85
C VAL A 80 -9.46 5.57 6.58
N SER A 81 -8.59 6.52 6.90
CA SER A 81 -8.98 7.77 7.55
C SER A 81 -9.80 8.67 6.62
N LEU A 82 -9.48 8.71 5.32
CA LEU A 82 -10.19 9.54 4.33
C LEU A 82 -11.52 8.92 3.87
N TYR A 83 -11.62 7.58 3.90
CA TYR A 83 -12.79 6.80 3.49
C TYR A 83 -14.15 7.28 4.05
N PRO A 84 -14.31 7.56 5.36
CA PRO A 84 -15.58 8.03 5.88
C PRO A 84 -15.99 9.42 5.38
N TYR A 85 -15.05 10.27 4.97
CA TYR A 85 -15.31 11.67 4.58
C TYR A 85 -15.72 11.80 3.11
N LEU A 86 -15.15 10.99 2.21
CA LEU A 86 -15.42 11.10 0.78
C LEU A 86 -16.53 10.13 0.36
N SER A 87 -17.69 10.68 -0.01
CA SER A 87 -18.83 9.91 -0.54
C SER A 87 -18.51 9.17 -1.83
N PHE A 88 -17.61 9.72 -2.65
CA PHE A 88 -17.15 9.13 -3.91
C PHE A 88 -16.45 7.77 -3.69
N LEU A 89 -15.62 7.65 -2.65
CA LEU A 89 -14.90 6.41 -2.31
C LEU A 89 -15.85 5.23 -2.04
N LYS A 90 -17.06 5.53 -1.53
CA LYS A 90 -18.10 4.56 -1.19
C LYS A 90 -18.94 4.15 -2.39
N LYS A 91 -19.11 5.05 -3.38
CA LYS A 91 -19.96 4.83 -4.56
C LYS A 91 -19.23 4.01 -5.63
N TYR A 92 -17.94 4.26 -5.84
CA TYR A 92 -17.14 3.61 -6.88
C TYR A 92 -15.89 2.96 -6.31
N ARG A 93 -16.06 1.84 -5.59
CA ARG A 93 -14.97 1.10 -4.90
C ARG A 93 -13.77 0.76 -5.80
N LEU A 94 -14.04 0.36 -7.05
CA LEU A 94 -12.97 -0.01 -7.98
C LEU A 94 -12.19 1.23 -8.43
N ALA A 95 -12.90 2.26 -8.89
CA ALA A 95 -12.28 3.51 -9.33
C ALA A 95 -11.54 4.22 -8.18
N SER A 96 -12.06 4.15 -6.95
CA SER A 96 -11.38 4.72 -5.78
C SER A 96 -10.07 4.01 -5.46
N GLY A 97 -10.04 2.68 -5.53
CA GLY A 97 -8.80 1.92 -5.36
C GLY A 97 -7.76 2.23 -6.44
N LEU A 98 -8.17 2.28 -7.71
CA LEU A 98 -7.28 2.62 -8.83
C LEU A 98 -6.73 4.05 -8.73
N LEU A 99 -7.62 5.04 -8.51
CA LEU A 99 -7.21 6.44 -8.33
C LEU A 99 -6.30 6.60 -7.11
N TYR A 100 -6.57 5.86 -6.04
CA TYR A 100 -5.72 5.91 -4.86
C TYR A 100 -4.33 5.31 -5.13
N GLY A 101 -4.24 4.18 -5.80
CA GLY A 101 -2.93 3.62 -6.18
C GLY A 101 -2.14 4.54 -7.11
N LEU A 102 -2.80 5.23 -8.04
CA LEU A 102 -2.18 6.26 -8.86
C LEU A 102 -1.66 7.43 -8.01
N PHE A 103 -2.44 7.88 -7.03
CA PHE A 103 -2.02 8.91 -6.09
C PHE A 103 -0.80 8.47 -5.26
N VAL A 104 -0.81 7.23 -4.74
CA VAL A 104 0.33 6.65 -4.02
C VAL A 104 1.57 6.62 -4.91
N TRP A 105 1.43 6.20 -6.16
CA TRP A 105 2.53 6.21 -7.14
C TRP A 105 3.10 7.61 -7.35
N LEU A 106 2.23 8.63 -7.51
CA LEU A 106 2.66 10.02 -7.66
C LEU A 106 3.42 10.52 -6.43
N VAL A 107 2.90 10.27 -5.23
CA VAL A 107 3.57 10.67 -3.98
C VAL A 107 4.92 9.97 -3.86
N MET A 108 4.99 8.67 -4.14
CA MET A 108 6.24 7.93 -4.07
C MET A 108 7.26 8.46 -5.09
N ASN A 109 6.89 8.60 -6.36
CA ASN A 109 7.82 9.01 -7.40
C ASN A 109 8.21 10.50 -7.37
N ARG A 110 7.30 11.40 -6.94
CA ARG A 110 7.53 12.85 -7.00
C ARG A 110 7.94 13.47 -5.67
N ILE A 111 7.62 12.83 -4.55
CA ILE A 111 7.87 13.41 -3.22
C ILE A 111 8.83 12.56 -2.42
N VAL A 112 8.58 11.25 -2.33
CA VAL A 112 9.36 10.36 -1.45
C VAL A 112 10.72 10.04 -2.09
N LEU A 113 10.72 9.44 -3.29
CA LEU A 113 11.96 9.00 -3.94
C LEU A 113 12.96 10.14 -4.17
N PRO A 114 12.57 11.34 -4.64
CA PRO A 114 13.53 12.44 -4.81
C PRO A 114 14.18 12.93 -3.51
N ARG A 115 13.58 12.64 -2.36
CA ARG A 115 14.11 12.99 -1.04
C ARG A 115 14.91 11.88 -0.37
N THR A 116 14.93 10.70 -0.98
CA THR A 116 15.66 9.54 -0.46
C THR A 116 17.09 9.50 -1.02
N LYS A 117 17.97 8.74 -0.35
CA LYS A 117 19.36 8.56 -0.78
C LYS A 117 19.51 7.52 -1.90
N LEU A 118 18.41 7.22 -2.60
CA LEU A 118 18.33 6.15 -3.56
C LEU A 118 19.03 6.58 -4.86
N LEU A 119 19.87 5.70 -5.42
CA LEU A 119 20.36 5.88 -6.78
C LEU A 119 19.20 5.59 -7.73
N ILE A 120 18.57 6.64 -8.24
CA ILE A 120 17.44 6.55 -9.16
C ILE A 120 18.02 6.35 -10.57
N PRO A 121 17.85 5.18 -11.20
CA PRO A 121 18.19 5.02 -12.61
C PRO A 121 17.33 5.97 -13.47
N PRO A 122 17.76 6.31 -14.70
CA PRO A 122 17.03 7.22 -15.56
C PRO A 122 15.57 6.78 -15.71
N PHE A 123 14.65 7.76 -15.71
CA PHE A 123 13.23 7.49 -15.76
C PHE A 123 12.87 6.73 -17.04
N GLN A 124 12.27 5.55 -16.86
CA GLN A 124 11.81 4.71 -17.96
C GLN A 124 10.30 4.56 -17.89
N TRP A 125 9.61 4.92 -18.97
CA TRP A 125 8.15 4.83 -19.07
C TRP A 125 7.63 3.41 -18.82
N SER A 126 8.31 2.38 -19.35
CA SER A 126 7.93 0.98 -19.13
C SER A 126 7.94 0.60 -17.64
N SER A 127 9.02 0.90 -16.94
CA SER A 127 9.13 0.63 -15.49
C SER A 127 8.14 1.46 -14.67
N ALA A 128 7.87 2.71 -15.10
CA ALA A 128 6.89 3.58 -14.47
C ALA A 128 5.47 3.01 -14.55
N PHE A 129 5.03 2.55 -15.73
CA PHE A 129 3.71 1.94 -15.90
C PHE A 129 3.55 0.65 -15.09
N ILE A 130 4.60 -0.19 -15.03
CA ILE A 130 4.58 -1.41 -14.23
C ILE A 130 4.45 -1.09 -12.74
N ALA A 131 5.26 -0.16 -12.22
CA ALA A 131 5.18 0.26 -10.82
C ALA A 131 3.81 0.89 -10.49
N MET A 132 3.26 1.68 -11.41
CA MET A 132 1.94 2.26 -11.27
C MET A 132 0.86 1.18 -11.20
N ALA A 133 0.89 0.20 -12.11
CA ALA A 133 -0.05 -0.91 -12.14
C ALA A 133 0.02 -1.75 -10.86
N LEU A 134 1.23 -2.06 -10.36
CA LEU A 134 1.42 -2.76 -9.09
C LEU A 134 0.79 -1.98 -7.93
N LEU A 135 1.03 -0.68 -7.80
CA LEU A 135 0.43 0.10 -6.72
C LEU A 135 -1.09 0.20 -6.82
N MET A 136 -1.64 0.31 -8.03
CA MET A 136 -3.09 0.28 -8.24
C MET A 136 -3.71 -1.05 -7.84
N LEU A 137 -3.11 -2.16 -8.23
CA LEU A 137 -3.68 -3.50 -8.05
C LEU A 137 -3.37 -4.12 -6.67
N CYS A 138 -2.17 -3.91 -6.15
CA CYS A 138 -1.69 -4.55 -4.92
C CYS A 138 -1.86 -3.68 -3.67
N ILE A 139 -1.85 -2.34 -3.81
CA ILE A 139 -2.13 -1.42 -2.69
C ILE A 139 -3.55 -0.86 -2.79
N GLY A 140 -3.87 -0.22 -3.91
CA GLY A 140 -5.13 0.51 -4.10
C GLY A 140 -6.37 -0.35 -3.93
N LEU A 141 -6.48 -1.43 -4.70
CA LEU A 141 -7.65 -2.30 -4.68
C LEU A 141 -7.87 -3.03 -3.35
N PRO A 142 -6.88 -3.70 -2.73
CA PRO A 142 -7.09 -4.46 -1.50
C PRO A 142 -7.47 -3.54 -0.34
N VAL A 143 -6.80 -2.39 -0.22
CA VAL A 143 -7.14 -1.39 0.82
C VAL A 143 -8.56 -0.86 0.62
N ALA A 144 -8.95 -0.53 -0.62
CA ALA A 144 -10.30 -0.06 -0.92
C ALA A 144 -11.36 -1.13 -0.60
N TYR A 145 -11.10 -2.38 -0.94
CA TYR A 145 -12.04 -3.49 -0.75
C TYR A 145 -12.24 -3.83 0.73
N ILE A 146 -11.15 -3.98 1.47
CA ILE A 146 -11.17 -4.32 2.90
C ILE A 146 -11.83 -3.18 3.68
N THR A 147 -11.52 -1.93 3.34
CA THR A 147 -12.13 -0.75 3.98
C THR A 147 -13.63 -0.69 3.70
N ASP A 148 -14.06 -0.84 2.44
CA ASP A 148 -15.48 -0.82 2.10
C ASP A 148 -16.27 -1.93 2.80
N ALA A 149 -15.74 -3.16 2.79
CA ALA A 149 -16.35 -4.30 3.48
C ALA A 149 -16.52 -4.04 4.98
N TYR A 150 -15.50 -3.48 5.63
CA TYR A 150 -15.55 -3.14 7.05
C TYR A 150 -16.64 -2.11 7.37
N TYR A 151 -16.71 -1.00 6.62
CA TYR A 151 -17.71 0.05 6.87
C TYR A 151 -19.14 -0.39 6.52
N LYS A 152 -19.33 -1.25 5.51
CA LYS A 152 -20.64 -1.86 5.20
C LYS A 152 -21.11 -2.80 6.31
N GLY A 153 -20.23 -3.68 6.79
CA GLY A 153 -20.53 -4.60 7.90
C GLY A 153 -20.92 -3.85 9.18
N ARG A 154 -20.22 -2.76 9.50
CA ARG A 154 -20.51 -1.94 10.68
C ARG A 154 -21.86 -1.21 10.60
N LYS A 155 -22.25 -0.72 9.40
CA LYS A 155 -23.58 -0.13 9.17
C LYS A 155 -24.70 -1.15 9.33
N ALA A 156 -24.52 -2.37 8.81
CA ALA A 156 -25.50 -3.44 8.91
C ALA A 156 -25.71 -3.88 10.37
N TYR A 157 -24.63 -4.02 11.14
CA TYR A 157 -24.70 -4.34 12.56
C TYR A 157 -25.45 -3.26 13.37
N GLY A 158 -25.11 -1.99 13.16
CA GLY A 158 -25.80 -0.87 13.83
C GLY A 158 -27.30 -0.83 13.52
N ARG A 159 -27.70 -1.07 12.26
CA ARG A 159 -29.11 -1.10 11.85
C ARG A 159 -29.87 -2.27 12.49
N ARG A 160 -29.25 -3.44 12.66
CA ARG A 160 -29.88 -4.59 13.35
C ARG A 160 -30.12 -4.31 14.83
N GLN A 161 -29.19 -3.66 15.51
CA GLN A 161 -29.36 -3.34 16.93
C GLN A 161 -30.50 -2.34 17.17
N THR A 162 -30.59 -1.28 16.35
CA THR A 162 -31.69 -0.30 16.47
C THR A 162 -33.07 -0.91 16.24
N ILE A 163 -33.17 -1.91 15.35
CA ILE A 163 -34.44 -2.64 15.12
C ILE A 163 -34.81 -3.49 16.34
N ASN A 164 -33.84 -4.17 16.97
CA ASN A 164 -34.10 -5.00 18.14
C ASN A 164 -34.44 -4.19 19.40
N THR A 165 -33.92 -2.97 19.55
CA THR A 165 -34.27 -2.08 20.67
C THR A 165 -35.67 -1.49 20.53
N ASN A 166 -36.13 -1.17 19.32
CA ASN A 166 -37.50 -0.63 19.09
C ASN A 166 -38.61 -1.69 19.17
N ARG A 167 -38.26 -2.98 19.26
CA ARG A 167 -39.22 -4.09 19.40
C ARG A 167 -39.42 -4.55 20.86
N ARG A 168 -38.76 -3.89 21.81
CA ARG A 168 -38.94 -4.08 23.25
C ARG A 168 -39.65 -2.86 23.82
#